data_AF-A0A1V6GFI2-F1
#
_entry.id   AF-A0A1V6GFI2-F1
#
_cell.length_a   1.000
_cell.length_b   1.000
_cell.length_c   1.000
_cell.angle_alpha   90.00
_cell.angle_beta   90.00
_cell.angle_gamma   90.00
#
_symmetry.space_group_name_H-M   'P 1'
#
loop_
_entity.id
_entity.type
_entity.pdbx_description
1 polymer ?
#
loop_
_entity_poly.entity_id
_entity_poly.type
_entity_poly.pdbx_seq_one_letter_code
_entity_poly.pdbx_strand_id
1 'polypeptide(L)'
;MIVLDSIAPEDSRYRQYVIGIQNCLFGGVYLTTSWGRVDGSRLQRREYWFATEDEALAKARSVLRTRMRHNYQVISEGPLFERIQAQ
;
A
#
# COMPACT_ATOMS: atom_id res chain seq x y z
N MET A 1 6.62 -3.58 3.69
CA MET A 1 5.20 -3.21 3.53
C MET A 1 4.96 -1.84 4.17
N ILE A 2 3.84 -1.18 3.83
CA ILE A 2 3.37 0.07 4.42
C ILE A 2 1.91 -0.16 4.81
N VAL A 3 1.53 0.25 6.03
CA VAL A 3 0.14 0.18 6.49
C VAL A 3 -0.37 1.59 6.71
N LEU A 4 -1.58 1.85 6.21
CA LEU A 4 -2.27 3.11 6.37
C LEU A 4 -3.69 2.89 6.87
N ASP A 5 -4.18 3.81 7.69
CA ASP A 5 -5.56 3.84 8.13
C ASP A 5 -6.23 5.17 7.77
N SER A 6 -7.54 5.12 7.52
CA SER A 6 -8.42 6.28 7.40
C SER A 6 -9.56 6.11 8.38
N ILE A 7 -9.52 6.90 9.45
CA ILE A 7 -10.45 6.85 10.58
C ILE A 7 -11.15 8.21 10.67
N ALA A 8 -12.46 8.22 10.41
CA ALA A 8 -13.36 9.36 10.58
C ALA A 8 -14.68 8.83 11.18
N PRO A 9 -14.79 8.78 12.53
CA PRO A 9 -15.97 8.26 13.23
C PRO A 9 -17.27 8.95 12.82
N GLU A 10 -17.22 10.26 12.58
CA GLU A 10 -18.32 11.10 12.12
C GLU A 10 -18.92 10.62 10.79
N ASP A 11 -18.10 9.97 9.95
CA ASP A 11 -18.48 9.42 8.65
C ASP A 11 -18.68 7.88 8.69
N SER A 12 -18.65 7.25 9.88
CA SER A 12 -18.61 5.78 10.03
C SER A 12 -17.47 5.11 9.23
N ARG A 13 -16.37 5.84 9.03
CA ARG A 13 -15.26 5.43 8.19
C ARG A 13 -14.14 4.87 9.05
N TYR A 14 -13.95 3.55 8.94
CA TYR A 14 -12.86 2.82 9.57
C TYR A 14 -12.26 1.90 8.51
N ARG A 15 -11.22 2.37 7.83
CA ARG A 15 -10.61 1.63 6.72
C ARG A 15 -9.11 1.47 6.93
N GLN A 16 -8.62 0.31 6.54
CA GLN A 16 -7.21 0.01 6.45
C GLN A 16 -6.81 -0.18 4.98
N TYR A 17 -5.59 0.21 4.66
CA TYR A 17 -4.93 0.01 3.39
C TYR A 17 -3.51 -0.50 3.62
N VAL A 18 -3.10 -1.52 2.87
CA VAL A 18 -1.76 -2.11 2.96
C VAL A 18 -1.13 -2.10 1.57
N ILE A 19 0.14 -1.73 1.52
CA ILE A 19 0.99 -1.76 0.31
C ILE A 19 2.17 -2.70 0.59
N GLY A 20 2.34 -3.75 -0.21
CA GLY A 20 3.41 -4.72 -0.08
C GLY A 20 4.18 -4.90 -1.39
N ILE A 21 5.49 -5.08 -1.32
CA ILE A 21 6.34 -5.39 -2.49
C ILE A 21 7.09 -6.69 -2.20
N GLN A 22 7.29 -7.51 -3.21
CA GLN A 22 8.05 -8.76 -3.11
C GLN A 22 8.70 -9.10 -4.45
N ASN A 23 9.90 -9.69 -4.42
CA ASN A 23 10.54 -10.24 -5.61
C ASN A 23 9.91 -11.58 -5.98
N CYS A 24 9.73 -11.81 -7.29
CA CYS A 24 9.22 -13.07 -7.80
C CYS A 24 10.34 -14.11 -7.92
N LEU A 25 9.98 -15.40 -7.81
CA LEU A 25 10.95 -16.50 -7.87
C LEU A 25 11.73 -16.58 -9.19
N PHE A 26 11.12 -16.17 -10.30
CA PHE A 26 11.70 -16.24 -11.65
C PHE A 26 12.14 -14.86 -12.18
N GLY A 27 12.39 -13.91 -11.28
CA GLY A 27 12.67 -12.52 -11.64
C GLY A 27 11.40 -11.68 -11.81
N GLY A 28 11.57 -10.36 -11.83
CA GLY A 28 10.48 -9.41 -11.74
C GLY A 28 10.05 -9.13 -10.30
N VAL A 29 9.13 -8.19 -10.15
CA VAL A 29 8.67 -7.67 -8.86
C VAL A 29 7.14 -7.63 -8.83
N TYR A 30 6.59 -8.01 -7.69
CA TYR A 30 5.17 -8.10 -7.43
C TYR A 30 4.78 -7.11 -6.35
N LEU A 31 3.81 -6.24 -6.65
CA LEU A 31 3.23 -5.27 -5.74
C LEU A 31 1.81 -5.69 -5.39
N THR A 32 1.53 -5.78 -4.10
CA THR A 32 0.19 -5.97 -3.55
C THR A 32 -0.34 -4.68 -2.96
N THR A 33 -1.62 -4.46 -3.20
CA THR A 33 -2.41 -3.49 -2.45
C THR A 33 -3.62 -4.20 -1.90
N SER A 34 -3.92 -4.01 -0.62
CA SER A 34 -5.16 -4.53 -0.03
C SER A 34 -5.84 -3.48 0.81
N TRP A 35 -7.17 -3.48 0.80
CA TRP A 35 -7.96 -2.51 1.53
C TRP A 35 -9.27 -3.08 2.00
N GLY A 36 -9.79 -2.56 3.10
CA GLY A 36 -11.02 -3.05 3.69
C GLY A 36 -11.37 -2.27 4.93
N ARG A 37 -12.33 -2.78 5.70
CA ARG A 37 -12.61 -2.27 7.04
C ARG A 37 -11.56 -2.78 8.02
N VAL A 38 -11.32 -2.01 9.08
CA VAL A 38 -10.35 -2.37 10.14
C VAL A 38 -10.71 -3.67 10.85
N ASP A 39 -12.01 -4.00 10.92
CA ASP A 39 -12.54 -5.26 11.43
C ASP A 39 -12.23 -6.50 10.56
N GLY A 40 -11.52 -6.32 9.44
CA GLY A 40 -11.14 -7.39 8.52
C GLY A 40 -12.26 -7.84 7.57
N SER A 41 -13.47 -7.29 7.69
CA SER A 41 -14.56 -7.61 6.77
C SER A 41 -14.33 -7.01 5.39
N ARG A 42 -14.72 -7.75 4.35
CA ARG A 42 -14.72 -7.32 2.94
C ARG A 42 -13.36 -6.81 2.45
N LEU A 43 -12.28 -7.51 2.83
CA LEU A 43 -10.95 -7.20 2.36
C LEU A 43 -10.87 -7.42 0.84
N GLN A 44 -10.46 -6.39 0.12
CA GLN A 44 -10.15 -6.46 -1.30
C GLN A 44 -8.64 -6.45 -1.48
N ARG A 45 -8.17 -7.13 -2.51
CA ARG A 45 -6.77 -7.15 -2.91
C ARG A 45 -6.65 -6.86 -4.39
N ARG A 46 -5.63 -6.11 -4.76
CA ARG A 46 -5.20 -5.92 -6.14
C ARG A 46 -3.70 -6.08 -6.25
N GLU A 47 -3.31 -6.68 -7.35
CA GLU A 47 -1.97 -7.16 -7.62
C GLU A 47 -1.44 -6.50 -8.89
N TYR A 48 -0.15 -6.21 -8.89
CA TYR A 48 0.55 -5.63 -10.02
C TYR A 48 1.89 -6.34 -10.20
N TRP A 49 2.23 -6.64 -11.45
CA TRP A 49 3.45 -7.34 -11.82
C TRP A 49 4.30 -6.39 -12.66
N PHE A 50 5.60 -6.34 -12.34
CA PHE A 50 6.56 -5.45 -12.95
C PHE A 50 7.82 -6.21 -13.34
N ALA A 51 8.51 -5.74 -14.38
CA ALA A 51 9.77 -6.33 -14.79
C ALA A 51 10.92 -5.88 -13.87
N THR A 52 10.84 -4.64 -13.36
CA THR A 52 11.89 -4.05 -12.53
C THR A 52 11.36 -3.57 -11.18
N GLU A 53 12.28 -3.43 -10.23
CA GLU A 53 11.95 -2.90 -8.90
C GLU A 53 11.60 -1.41 -8.96
N ASP A 54 12.23 -0.64 -9.84
CA ASP A 54 11.97 0.79 -10.01
C ASP A 54 10.54 1.06 -10.46
N GLU A 55 10.01 0.28 -11.41
CA GLU A 55 8.62 0.38 -11.85
C GLU A 55 7.63 0.10 -10.69
N ALA A 56 7.93 -0.93 -9.90
CA ALA A 56 7.12 -1.31 -8.75
C ALA A 56 7.15 -0.24 -7.65
N LEU A 57 8.33 0.33 -7.36
CA LEU A 57 8.52 1.43 -6.41
C LEU A 57 7.80 2.71 -6.87
N ALA A 58 7.89 3.06 -8.16
CA ALA A 58 7.16 4.19 -8.73
C ALA A 58 5.63 4.02 -8.57
N LYS A 59 5.12 2.80 -8.81
CA LYS A 59 3.71 2.50 -8.58
C LYS A 59 3.35 2.59 -7.10
N ALA A 60 4.15 2.01 -6.21
CA ALA A 60 3.93 2.05 -4.76
C ALA A 60 3.88 3.49 -4.24
N ARG A 61 4.81 4.35 -4.68
CA ARG A 61 4.84 5.79 -4.38
C ARG A 61 3.57 6.50 -4.85
N SER A 62 3.13 6.22 -6.07
CA SER A 62 1.90 6.79 -6.64
C SER A 62 0.66 6.39 -5.83
N VAL A 63 0.57 5.12 -5.41
CA VAL A 63 -0.50 4.62 -4.53
C VAL A 63 -0.46 5.31 -3.18
N LEU A 64 0.71 5.37 -2.52
CA LEU A 64 0.92 6.03 -1.23
C LEU A 64 0.46 7.50 -1.29
N ARG A 65 0.97 8.27 -2.26
CA ARG A 65 0.61 9.68 -2.44
C ARG A 65 -0.89 9.87 -2.67
N THR A 66 -1.50 8.99 -3.46
CA THR A 66 -2.95 9.02 -3.71
C THR A 66 -3.72 8.76 -2.42
N ARG A 67 -3.33 7.77 -1.61
CA ARG A 67 -4.02 7.46 -0.35
C ARG A 67 -3.87 8.59 0.68
N MET A 68 -2.69 9.19 0.80
CA MET A 68 -2.49 10.36 1.67
C MET A 68 -3.42 11.52 1.31
N ARG A 69 -3.65 11.77 0.01
CA ARG A 69 -4.64 12.77 -0.45
C ARG A 69 -6.10 12.42 -0.11
N HIS A 70 -6.39 11.15 0.18
CA HIS A 70 -7.71 10.67 0.58
C HIS A 70 -7.83 10.45 2.09
N ASN A 71 -7.09 11.21 2.90
CA ASN A 71 -7.12 11.16 4.37
C ASN A 71 -6.76 9.79 4.95
N TYR A 72 -5.86 9.07 4.30
CA TYR A 72 -5.16 7.95 4.93
C TYR A 72 -3.90 8.47 5.61
N GLN A 73 -3.61 7.97 6.79
CA GLN A 73 -2.40 8.23 7.56
C GLN A 73 -1.57 6.96 7.62
N VAL A 74 -0.24 7.10 7.51
CA VAL A 74 0.67 5.97 7.67
C VAL A 74 0.73 5.60 9.14
N ILE A 75 0.43 4.34 9.46
CA ILE A 75 0.47 3.81 10.83
C ILE A 75 1.61 2.80 11.04
N SER A 76 2.20 2.30 9.95
CA SER A 76 3.39 1.44 10.00
C SER A 76 4.27 1.67 8.77
N GLU A 77 5.49 2.10 9.04
CA GLU A 77 6.56 2.32 8.08
C GLU A 77 7.47 1.09 8.10
N GLY A 78 7.19 0.10 7.24
CA GLY A 78 8.12 -1.01 7.04
C GLY A 78 9.23 -0.66 6.04
N PRO A 79 10.14 -1.59 5.71
CA PRO A 79 11.29 -1.33 4.82
C PRO A 79 10.94 -0.80 3.42
N LEU A 80 9.70 -1.03 2.97
CA LEU A 80 9.21 -0.47 1.69
C LEU A 80 9.05 1.06 1.78
N PHE A 81 8.68 1.61 2.94
CA PHE A 81 8.50 3.04 3.12
C PHE A 81 9.82 3.78 2.88
N GLU A 82 10.89 3.33 3.51
CA GLU A 82 12.25 3.89 3.34
C GLU A 82 12.70 3.85 1.88
N ARG A 83 12.51 2.70 1.23
CA ARG A 83 12.85 2.52 -0.19
C ARG A 83 12.09 3.46 -1.12
N ILE A 84 10.85 3.80 -0.78
CA ILE A 84 10.07 4.78 -1.55
C ILE A 84 10.59 6.20 -1.30
N GLN A 85 11.13 6.53 -0.12
CA GLN A 85 11.66 7.87 0.17
C GLN A 85 13.07 8.10 -0.40
N ALA A 86 13.87 7.05 -0.57
CA ALA A 86 15.27 7.12 -1.00
C ALA A 86 15.51 7.35 -2.51
N GLN A 87 14.45 7.43 -3.32
CA GLN A 87 14.48 7.62 -4.78
C GLN A 87 13.97 9.02 -5.17
#